data_AF-A0A7C7SF87-F1
#
_entry.id   AF-A0A7C7SF87-F1
#
_cell.length_a   1.000
_cell.length_b   1.000
_cell.length_c   1.000
_cell.angle_alpha   90.00
_cell.angle_beta   90.00
_cell.angle_gamma   90.00
#
_symmetry.space_group_name_H-M   'P 1'
#
loop_
_entity.id
_entity.type
_entity.pdbx_description
1 polymer ?
#
loop_
_entity_poly.entity_id
_entity_poly.type
_entity_poly.pdbx_seq_one_letter_code
_entity_poly.pdbx_strand_id
1 'polypeptide(L)' 'LQRTDEINELLDSGASLSGHERNCFFLNTGGGRFASASATSGFDFSDDARAVARSDWDHDGDLDLIRDNLYRLTFRDNT' A
#
# COMPACT_ATOMS: atom_id res chain seq x y z
N LEU A 1 9.78 14.23 -26.67
CA LEU A 1 8.32 14.32 -26.89
C LEU A 1 7.73 12.92 -26.76
N GLN A 2 8.00 12.00 -27.69
CA GLN A 2 7.51 10.60 -27.63
C GLN A 2 7.78 9.85 -26.30
N ARG A 3 8.98 10.02 -25.72
CA ARG A 3 9.36 9.40 -24.43
C ARG A 3 8.58 9.92 -23.21
N THR A 4 8.02 11.13 -23.30
CA THR A 4 7.24 11.73 -22.21
C THR A 4 5.80 11.22 -22.24
N ASP A 5 5.27 11.02 -23.45
CA ASP A 5 3.92 10.48 -23.66
C ASP A 5 3.83 9.01 -23.21
N GLU A 6 4.86 8.21 -23.50
CA GLU A 6 4.96 6.81 -23.03
C GLU A 6 4.96 6.70 -21.49
N ILE A 7 5.66 7.62 -20.80
CA ILE A 7 5.68 7.64 -19.33
C ILE A 7 4.30 8.02 -18.79
N ASN A 8 3.61 8.97 -19.42
CA ASN A 8 2.27 9.38 -19.01
C ASN A 8 1.23 8.28 -19.23
N GLU A 9 1.33 7.53 -20.34
CA GLU A 9 0.45 6.38 -20.58
C GLU A 9 0.73 5.22 -19.60
N LEU A 10 2.00 4.96 -19.28
CA LEU A 10 2.37 3.95 -18.27
C LEU A 10 1.84 4.32 -16.89
N LEU A 11 1.98 5.60 -16.53
CA LEU A 11 1.40 6.17 -15.33
C LEU A 11 -0.11 5.91 -15.36
N ASP A 12 -0.85 6.40 -16.36
CA ASP A 12 -2.32 6.30 -16.42
C ASP A 12 -2.85 4.87 -16.47
N SER A 13 -2.05 3.90 -16.93
CA SER A 13 -2.37 2.48 -16.90
C SER A 13 -2.24 1.83 -15.51
N GLY A 14 -1.71 2.55 -14.51
CA GLY A 14 -1.43 2.03 -13.17
C GLY A 14 -0.17 1.17 -13.08
N ALA A 15 0.75 1.28 -14.06
CA ALA A 15 1.99 0.51 -14.06
C ALA A 15 2.86 0.85 -12.84
N SER A 16 3.44 -0.18 -12.22
CA SER A 16 4.38 0.01 -11.11
C SER A 16 5.64 0.74 -11.60
N LEU A 17 5.98 1.84 -10.93
CA LEU A 17 7.22 2.58 -11.16
C LEU A 17 8.35 2.11 -10.23
N SER A 18 8.05 1.24 -9.26
CA SER A 18 9.03 0.59 -8.38
C SER A 18 9.56 -0.75 -8.92
N GLY A 19 9.13 -1.18 -10.11
CA GLY A 19 9.55 -2.46 -10.68
C GLY A 19 8.82 -3.67 -10.08
N HIS A 20 7.56 -3.49 -9.66
CA HIS A 20 6.72 -4.48 -8.97
C HIS A 20 7.25 -4.86 -7.58
N GLU A 21 7.95 -3.94 -6.92
CA GLU A 21 8.42 -4.17 -5.56
C GLU A 21 7.20 -4.24 -4.62
N ARG A 22 7.02 -5.38 -3.95
CA ARG A 22 5.83 -5.60 -3.14
C ARG A 22 5.89 -4.84 -1.84
N ASN A 23 4.74 -4.31 -1.43
CA ASN A 23 4.63 -3.59 -0.17
C ASN A 23 4.96 -4.52 1.01
N CYS A 24 5.83 -4.04 1.91
CA CYS A 24 6.25 -4.79 3.07
C CYS A 24 5.51 -4.33 4.34
N PHE A 25 4.98 -5.28 5.10
CA PHE A 25 4.32 -5.03 6.38
C PHE A 25 5.08 -5.74 7.49
N PHE A 26 5.48 -5.00 8.52
CA PHE A 26 6.24 -5.52 9.65
C PHE A 26 5.43 -5.41 10.94
N LEU A 27 5.22 -6.54 11.61
CA LEU A 27 4.60 -6.62 12.92
C LEU A 27 5.67 -6.49 14.01
N ASN A 28 5.51 -5.52 14.90
CA ASN A 28 6.35 -5.42 16.09
C ASN A 28 6.01 -6.55 17.07
N THR A 29 6.98 -7.44 17.33
CA THR A 29 6.82 -8.58 18.24
C THR A 29 7.34 -8.30 19.66
N GLY A 30 7.68 -7.05 19.95
CA GLY A 30 8.29 -6.62 21.21
C GLY A 30 9.81 -6.78 21.24
N GLY A 31 10.46 -6.16 22.24
CA GLY A 31 11.91 -6.27 22.44
C GLY A 31 12.77 -5.72 21.29
N GLY A 32 12.24 -4.77 20.51
CA GLY A 32 12.92 -4.21 19.33
C GLY A 32 12.95 -5.14 18.12
N ARG A 33 12.13 -6.20 18.12
CA ARG A 33 12.06 -7.18 17.02
C ARG A 33 10.83 -6.95 16.16
N PHE A 34 10.99 -7.21 14.87
CA PHE A 34 9.94 -7.10 13.87
C PHE A 34 9.87 -8.39 13.05
N ALA A 35 8.66 -8.88 12.82
CA ALA A 35 8.41 -10.02 11.94
C ALA A 35 7.75 -9.52 10.65
N SER A 36 8.15 -10.07 9.51
CA SER A 36 7.43 -9.83 8.26
C SER A 36 6.05 -10.48 8.35
N ALA A 37 5.01 -9.69 8.11
CA ALA A 37 3.62 -10.13 8.05
C ALA A 37 2.94 -9.69 6.74
N SER A 38 3.71 -9.28 5.72
CA SER A 38 3.18 -8.77 4.44
C SER A 38 2.15 -9.71 3.82
N ALA A 39 2.49 -11.00 3.67
CA ALA A 39 1.63 -11.98 3.02
C ALA A 39 0.30 -12.19 3.74
N THR A 40 0.28 -12.02 5.06
CA THR A 40 -0.90 -12.29 5.91
C THR A 40 -1.70 -11.03 6.21
N SER A 41 -1.06 -9.85 6.15
CA SER A 41 -1.72 -8.56 6.39
C SER A 41 -2.64 -8.14 5.25
N GLY A 42 -2.55 -8.81 4.10
CA GLY A 42 -3.22 -8.46 2.84
C GLY A 42 -2.90 -7.04 2.36
N PHE A 43 -1.75 -6.50 2.79
CA PHE A 43 -1.11 -5.33 2.20
C PHE A 43 0.00 -5.71 1.20
N ASP A 44 0.21 -7.00 0.90
CA ASP A 44 1.19 -7.52 -0.08
C ASP A 44 0.75 -7.26 -1.54
N PHE A 45 0.57 -6.00 -1.90
CA PHE A 45 0.26 -5.60 -3.28
C PHE A 45 1.54 -5.42 -4.09
N SER A 46 1.49 -5.81 -5.36
CA SER A 46 2.54 -5.57 -6.37
C SER A 46 2.63 -4.11 -6.84
N ASP A 47 1.69 -3.28 -6.41
CA ASP A 47 1.55 -1.90 -6.84
C ASP A 47 2.25 -0.98 -5.85
N ASP A 48 2.77 0.15 -6.32
CA ASP A 48 3.54 1.12 -5.52
C ASP A 48 2.67 1.75 -4.41
N ALA A 49 2.81 1.36 -3.14
CA ALA A 49 2.20 2.15 -2.06
C ALA A 49 3.04 3.40 -1.82
N ARG A 50 2.40 4.58 -1.80
CA ARG A 50 3.11 5.85 -1.62
C ARG A 50 2.78 6.55 -0.32
N ALA A 51 1.60 6.30 0.22
CA ALA A 51 1.20 6.79 1.53
C ALA A 51 0.33 5.77 2.27
N VAL A 52 0.42 5.81 3.59
CA VAL A 52 -0.46 5.08 4.49
C VAL A 52 -1.01 6.06 5.53
N ALA A 53 -2.30 5.96 5.82
CA ALA A 53 -2.98 6.68 6.88
C ALA A 53 -3.69 5.70 7.80
N ARG A 54 -3.88 6.09 9.06
CA ARG A 54 -4.60 5.31 10.08
C ARG A 54 -5.82 6.10 10.53
N SER A 55 -6.99 5.47 10.56
CA SER A 55 -8.24 6.04 11.06
C SER A 55 -9.13 4.91 11.53
N ASP A 56 -9.91 5.10 12.58
CA ASP A 56 -11.07 4.25 12.90
C ASP A 56 -12.23 4.78 12.05
N TRP A 57 -12.53 4.14 10.92
CA TRP A 57 -13.43 4.67 9.90
C TRP A 57 -14.88 4.27 10.12
N ASP A 58 -15.12 3.06 10.63
CA ASP A 58 -16.48 2.55 10.89
C ASP A 58 -16.94 2.78 12.34
N HIS A 59 -16.06 3.32 13.19
CA HIS A 59 -16.29 3.67 14.59
C HIS A 59 -16.49 2.45 15.50
N ASP A 60 -15.85 1.33 15.20
CA ASP A 60 -15.91 0.13 16.04
C ASP A 60 -14.87 0.13 17.18
N GLY A 61 -13.88 1.04 17.10
CA GLY A 61 -12.82 1.23 18.09
C GLY A 61 -11.49 0.56 17.74
N ASP A 62 -11.42 -0.16 16.62
CA ASP A 62 -10.20 -0.73 16.08
C ASP A 62 -9.64 0.15 14.93
N LEU A 63 -8.30 0.23 14.81
CA LEU A 63 -7.66 1.14 13.85
C LEU A 63 -7.59 0.55 12.44
N ASP A 64 -8.21 1.22 11.48
CA ASP A 64 -8.12 0.87 10.06
C ASP A 64 -6.90 1.47 9.37
N LEU A 65 -6.54 0.87 8.25
CA LEU A 65 -5.43 1.28 7.40
C LEU A 65 -5.93 1.66 6.01
N ILE A 66 -5.63 2.90 5.64
CA ILE A 66 -5.90 3.46 4.33
C ILE A 66 -4.58 3.57 3.60
N ARG A 67 -4.51 3.01 2.38
CA ARG A 67 -3.32 3.09 1.53
C ARG A 67 -3.65 3.82 0.24
N ASP A 68 -2.79 4.76 -0.11
CA ASP A 68 -2.87 5.50 -1.36
C ASP A 68 -1.80 5.04 -2.36
N ASN A 69 -2.20 5.03 -3.62
CA ASN A 69 -1.34 4.91 -4.79
C ASN A 69 -1.91 5.86 -5.86
N LEU A 70 -1.05 6.33 -6.77
CA LEU A 70 -1.33 7.30 -7.84
C LEU A 70 -2.67 7.11 -8.56
N TYR A 71 -3.21 5.90 -8.62
CA TYR A 71 -4.45 5.56 -9.33
C TYR A 71 -5.50 4.83 -8.48
N ARG A 72 -5.21 4.52 -7.20
CA ARG A 72 -6.10 3.69 -6.38
C ARG A 72 -5.93 3.92 -4.89
N LEU A 73 -6.98 4.44 -4.26
CA LEU A 73 -7.17 4.44 -2.82
C LEU A 73 -7.80 3.11 -2.40
N THR A 74 -7.19 2.41 -1.45
CA THR A 74 -7.73 1.15 -0.90
C THR A 74 -7.94 1.29 0.60
N PHE A 75 -9.14 0.95 1.05
CA PHE A 75 -9.54 0.90 2.45
C PHE A 75 -9.52 -0.55 2.90
N ARG A 76 -8.96 -0.80 4.09
CA ARG A 76 -9.07 -2.10 4.75
C ARG A 76 -9.60 -1.88 6.15
N ASP A 77 -10.85 -2.29 6.31
CA ASP A 77 -11.49 -2.52 7.60
C ASP A 77 -10.88 -3.75 8.26
N ASN A 78 -10.77 -3.72 9.58
CA ASN A 78 -10.16 -4.78 10.37
C ASN A 78 -11.19 -5.75 11.00
N THR A 79 -12.49 -5.55 10.75
CA THR A 79 -13.58 -6.46 11.16
C THR A 79 -13.75 -7.74 10.33
#